data_AF-A0A7S4Q4Q6-F1
#
_entry.id   AF-A0A7S4Q4Q6-F1
#
_cell.length_a   1.000
_cell.length_b   1.000
_cell.length_c   1.000
_cell.angle_alpha   90.00
_cell.angle_beta   90.00
_cell.angle_gamma   90.00
#
_symmetry.space_group_name_H-M   'P 1'
#
loop_
_entity.id
_entity.type
_entity.pdbx_description
1 polymer ?
#
loop_
_entity_poly.entity_id
_entity_poly.type
_entity_poly.pdbx_seq_one_letter_code
_entity_poly.pdbx_strand_id
1 'polypeptide(L)'
;WDEDGIFNFEGGCYAKTIDLTEENEPEIYRAIKKDALMENVWIDENGTPDYFNHSKTENGRVSYPLHHIPNHEPTGAGTHPKDCLFLTCDSFGVLPPIARLNNDQAMYHFLSGFTSKVAGTERGIVEPVPTFSPCFG
;
A
#
# COMPACT_ATOMS: atom_id res chain seq x y z
N TRP A 1 7.87 16.92 -0.98
CA TRP A 1 7.13 18.07 -0.46
C TRP A 1 8.10 19.22 -0.39
N ASP A 2 7.87 20.28 -1.16
CA ASP A 2 8.67 21.50 -1.24
C ASP A 2 7.77 22.75 -1.16
N GLU A 3 8.28 23.91 -1.60
CA GLU A 3 7.56 25.19 -1.60
C GLU A 3 6.36 25.22 -2.57
N ASP A 4 6.31 24.34 -3.58
CA ASP A 4 5.24 24.30 -4.57
C ASP A 4 4.14 23.28 -4.21
N GLY A 5 4.50 22.22 -3.48
CA GLY A 5 3.54 21.21 -3.05
C GLY A 5 4.14 19.84 -2.76
N ILE A 6 3.44 18.79 -3.17
CA ILE A 6 3.91 17.40 -3.14
C ILE A 6 4.12 16.87 -4.54
N PHE A 7 5.02 15.91 -4.69
CA PHE A 7 5.25 15.24 -5.96
C PHE A 7 5.63 13.78 -5.71
N ASN A 8 5.22 12.93 -6.64
CA ASN A 8 5.54 11.52 -6.65
C ASN A 8 6.98 11.33 -7.16
N PHE A 9 7.71 10.41 -6.54
CA PHE A 9 9.05 10.04 -7.01
C PHE A 9 8.98 8.96 -8.09
N GLU A 10 7.88 8.21 -8.16
CA GLU A 10 7.72 7.05 -9.01
C GLU A 10 6.88 7.35 -10.27
N GLY A 11 7.10 6.56 -11.33
CA GLY A 11 6.31 6.58 -12.56
C GLY A 11 5.23 5.49 -12.63
N GLY A 12 4.98 4.79 -11.53
CA GLY A 12 4.10 3.63 -11.46
C GLY A 12 3.74 3.26 -10.03
N CYS A 13 3.08 2.12 -9.87
CA CYS A 13 2.69 1.57 -8.58
C CYS A 13 3.20 0.14 -8.44
N TYR A 14 3.54 -0.27 -7.23
CA TYR A 14 3.93 -1.64 -6.87
C TYR A 14 2.94 -2.22 -5.84
N ALA A 15 1.79 -2.64 -6.33
CA ALA A 15 0.65 -3.03 -5.52
C ALA A 15 0.75 -4.47 -5.01
N LYS A 16 0.28 -4.74 -3.78
CA LYS A 16 0.00 -6.10 -3.31
C LYS A 16 -1.21 -6.66 -4.05
N THR A 17 -1.20 -7.95 -4.34
CA THR A 17 -2.28 -8.64 -5.09
C THR A 17 -2.97 -9.73 -4.28
N ILE A 18 -2.65 -9.88 -2.99
CA ILE A 18 -3.31 -10.87 -2.12
C ILE A 18 -4.81 -10.57 -2.05
N ASP A 19 -5.63 -11.61 -2.27
CA ASP A 19 -7.11 -11.55 -2.24
C ASP A 19 -7.72 -10.48 -3.17
N LEU A 20 -6.98 -10.05 -4.20
CA LEU A 20 -7.40 -9.00 -5.13
C LEU A 20 -8.62 -9.43 -5.94
N THR A 21 -9.65 -8.59 -5.96
CA THR A 21 -10.84 -8.79 -6.81
C THR A 21 -11.19 -7.53 -7.58
N GLU A 22 -11.84 -7.69 -8.73
CA GLU A 22 -12.35 -6.52 -9.47
C GLU A 22 -13.47 -5.79 -8.71
N GLU A 23 -14.20 -6.50 -7.84
CA GLU A 23 -15.29 -5.91 -7.04
C GLU A 23 -14.77 -4.96 -5.97
N ASN A 24 -13.76 -5.39 -5.21
CA ASN A 24 -13.22 -4.59 -4.10
C ASN A 24 -12.20 -3.54 -4.58
N GLU A 25 -11.35 -3.87 -5.57
CA GLU A 25 -10.29 -2.99 -6.06
C GLU A 25 -10.29 -2.86 -7.61
N PRO A 26 -11.36 -2.31 -8.22
CA PRO A 26 -11.54 -2.30 -9.67
C PRO A 26 -10.41 -1.61 -10.44
N GLU A 27 -9.86 -0.51 -9.92
CA GLU A 27 -8.81 0.25 -10.60
C GLU A 27 -7.48 -0.52 -10.63
N ILE A 28 -7.09 -1.13 -9.50
CA ILE A 28 -5.88 -1.95 -9.42
C ILE A 28 -6.04 -3.18 -10.30
N TYR A 29 -7.17 -3.89 -10.20
CA TYR A 29 -7.43 -5.08 -11.01
C TYR A 29 -7.33 -4.78 -12.52
N ARG A 30 -7.96 -3.69 -12.99
CA ARG A 30 -7.93 -3.28 -14.40
C ARG A 30 -6.60 -2.67 -14.85
N ALA A 31 -5.73 -2.29 -13.91
CA ALA A 31 -4.36 -1.89 -14.21
C ALA A 31 -3.46 -3.08 -14.57
N ILE A 32 -3.87 -4.31 -14.24
CA ILE A 32 -3.15 -5.53 -14.58
C ILE A 32 -3.50 -5.95 -16.01
N LYS A 33 -2.73 -5.43 -16.95
CA LYS A 33 -2.84 -5.68 -18.40
C LYS A 33 -1.45 -5.69 -19.02
N LYS A 34 -1.36 -5.77 -20.35
CA LYS A 34 -0.07 -5.64 -21.06
C LYS A 34 0.72 -4.45 -20.52
N ASP A 35 2.02 -4.65 -20.31
CA ASP A 35 2.98 -3.71 -19.71
C ASP A 35 2.93 -3.59 -18.18
N ALA A 36 2.07 -4.36 -17.50
CA ALA A 36 2.21 -4.69 -16.08
C ALA A 36 3.11 -5.93 -15.89
N LEU A 37 3.76 -6.04 -14.74
CA LEU A 37 4.60 -7.16 -14.34
C LEU A 37 4.11 -7.73 -13.01
N MET A 38 3.55 -8.93 -13.05
CA MET A 38 3.20 -9.68 -11.84
C MET A 38 4.43 -10.38 -11.26
N GLU A 39 4.53 -10.40 -9.94
CA GLU A 39 5.60 -11.00 -9.18
C GLU A 39 5.02 -11.93 -8.11
N ASN A 40 5.46 -13.19 -8.12
CA ASN A 40 5.04 -14.23 -7.18
C ASN A 40 3.54 -14.56 -7.15
N VAL A 41 2.76 -14.09 -8.12
CA VAL A 41 1.37 -14.50 -8.33
C VAL A 41 1.32 -15.90 -8.96
N TRP A 42 0.33 -16.71 -8.58
CA TRP A 42 0.09 -18.00 -9.22
C TRP A 42 -0.70 -17.80 -10.51
N ILE A 43 -0.34 -18.53 -11.56
CA ILE A 43 -1.00 -18.46 -12.87
C ILE A 43 -1.49 -19.87 -13.19
N ASP A 44 -2.77 -19.98 -13.57
CA ASP A 44 -3.38 -21.24 -13.95
C ASP A 44 -2.95 -21.71 -15.35
N GLU A 45 -3.41 -22.90 -15.75
CA GLU A 45 -3.09 -23.49 -17.06
C GLU A 45 -3.61 -22.64 -18.25
N ASN A 46 -4.59 -21.77 -18.01
CA ASN A 46 -5.17 -20.87 -19.01
C ASN A 46 -4.49 -19.49 -19.04
N GLY A 47 -3.50 -19.24 -18.18
CA GLY A 47 -2.84 -17.94 -18.07
C GLY A 47 -3.59 -16.95 -17.16
N THR A 48 -4.59 -17.41 -16.40
CA THR A 48 -5.38 -16.59 -15.47
C THR A 48 -4.66 -16.49 -14.13
N PRO A 49 -4.49 -15.28 -13.57
CA PRO A 49 -3.96 -15.11 -12.22
C PRO A 49 -4.91 -15.64 -11.14
N ASP A 50 -4.37 -16.37 -10.17
CA ASP A 50 -5.06 -16.73 -8.94
C ASP A 50 -4.49 -15.90 -7.78
N TYR A 51 -5.25 -14.87 -7.40
CA TYR A 51 -4.89 -13.93 -6.33
C TYR A 51 -5.16 -14.47 -4.91
N PHE A 52 -5.84 -15.61 -4.78
CA PHE A 52 -6.15 -16.27 -3.51
C PHE A 52 -5.16 -17.40 -3.17
N ASN A 53 -4.26 -17.74 -4.10
CA ASN A 53 -3.28 -18.79 -3.90
C ASN A 53 -1.99 -18.25 -3.27
N HIS A 54 -1.89 -18.41 -1.95
CA HIS A 54 -0.75 -17.90 -1.16
C HIS A 54 0.36 -18.94 -0.95
N SER A 55 0.34 -20.06 -1.69
CA SER A 55 1.30 -21.17 -1.49
C SER A 55 2.77 -20.75 -1.64
N LYS A 56 3.06 -19.72 -2.43
CA LYS A 56 4.40 -19.11 -2.54
C LYS A 56 4.64 -18.06 -1.44
N THR A 57 3.69 -17.13 -1.28
CA THR A 57 3.77 -15.99 -0.37
C THR A 57 2.43 -15.25 -0.32
N GLU A 58 2.16 -14.57 0.79
CA GLU A 58 1.07 -13.58 0.92
C GLU A 58 1.46 -12.18 0.38
N ASN A 59 2.70 -11.99 -0.04
CA ASN A 59 3.21 -10.75 -0.63
C ASN A 59 3.34 -10.88 -2.15
N GLY A 60 2.34 -11.49 -2.80
CA GLY A 60 2.17 -11.40 -4.26
C GLY A 60 2.03 -9.95 -4.67
N ARG A 61 2.65 -9.58 -5.79
CA ARG A 61 2.78 -8.18 -6.21
C ARG A 61 2.51 -8.02 -7.70
N VAL A 62 2.20 -6.79 -8.08
CA VAL A 62 2.21 -6.36 -9.46
C VAL A 62 2.78 -4.95 -9.56
N SER A 63 3.67 -4.72 -10.51
CA SER A 63 4.06 -3.37 -10.91
C SER A 63 3.37 -2.98 -12.22
N TYR A 64 2.93 -1.73 -12.32
CA TYR A 64 2.34 -1.17 -13.52
C TYR A 64 2.63 0.34 -13.60
N PRO A 65 2.75 0.91 -14.82
CA PRO A 65 2.96 2.33 -14.96
C PRO A 65 1.72 3.12 -14.53
N LEU A 66 1.92 4.35 -14.05
CA LEU A 66 0.86 5.12 -13.38
C LEU A 66 -0.34 5.38 -14.30
N HIS A 67 -0.09 5.54 -15.61
CA HIS A 67 -1.13 5.75 -16.61
C HIS A 67 -2.05 4.54 -16.85
N HIS A 68 -1.79 3.39 -16.21
CA HIS A 68 -2.76 2.30 -16.17
C HIS A 68 -3.99 2.63 -15.33
N ILE A 69 -3.85 3.51 -14.33
CA ILE A 69 -4.94 4.04 -13.51
C ILE A 69 -5.56 5.24 -14.25
N PRO A 70 -6.85 5.18 -14.66
CA PRO A 70 -7.45 6.28 -15.42
C PRO A 70 -7.49 7.59 -14.64
N ASN A 71 -7.75 7.53 -13.33
CA ASN A 71 -7.90 8.69 -12.45
C ASN A 71 -6.57 9.08 -11.76
N HIS A 72 -5.46 9.07 -12.50
CA HIS A 72 -4.17 9.54 -12.00
C HIS A 72 -3.98 11.03 -12.33
N GLU A 73 -3.17 11.73 -11.54
CA GLU A 73 -2.70 13.07 -11.86
C GLU A 73 -1.49 12.96 -12.82
N PRO A 74 -1.60 13.38 -14.10
CA PRO A 74 -0.56 13.13 -15.11
C PRO A 74 0.78 13.80 -14.80
N THR A 75 0.78 14.89 -14.03
CA THR A 75 2.02 15.55 -13.61
C THR A 75 2.74 14.79 -12.48
N GLY A 76 2.03 13.88 -11.79
CA GLY A 76 2.52 13.26 -10.57
C GLY A 76 2.71 14.24 -9.42
N ALA A 77 2.19 15.47 -9.51
CA ALA A 77 2.35 16.52 -8.52
C ALA A 77 1.00 17.07 -8.04
N GLY A 78 0.97 17.61 -6.83
CA GLY A 78 -0.22 18.19 -6.21
C GLY A 78 0.12 19.35 -5.30
N THR A 79 -0.88 20.13 -4.90
CA THR A 79 -0.71 21.26 -3.98
C THR A 79 -0.37 20.79 -2.55
N HIS A 80 -0.04 21.73 -1.65
CA HIS A 80 0.15 21.40 -0.24
C HIS A 80 -1.05 20.62 0.36
N PRO A 81 -0.79 19.50 1.07
CA PRO A 81 -1.81 18.74 1.78
C PRO A 81 -2.56 19.60 2.79
N LYS A 82 -3.89 19.46 2.80
CA LYS A 82 -4.76 20.03 3.85
C LYS A 82 -4.99 19.06 5.00
N ASP A 83 -4.81 17.77 4.73
CA ASP A 83 -5.03 16.66 5.64
C ASP A 83 -3.83 15.72 5.54
N CYS A 84 -3.33 15.27 6.69
CA CYS A 84 -2.30 14.23 6.80
C CYS A 84 -2.88 13.05 7.58
N LEU A 85 -2.87 11.86 6.98
CA LEU A 85 -3.37 10.64 7.60
C LEU A 85 -2.19 9.74 7.98
N PHE A 86 -2.22 9.22 9.20
CA PHE A 86 -1.32 8.16 9.64
C PHE A 86 -2.10 6.85 9.68
N LEU A 87 -1.69 5.89 8.85
CA LEU A 87 -2.28 4.57 8.81
C LEU A 87 -1.51 3.66 9.77
N THR A 88 -2.22 3.00 10.68
CA THR A 88 -1.65 2.05 11.61
C THR A 88 -2.46 0.76 11.61
N CYS A 89 -1.79 -0.35 11.32
CA CYS A 89 -2.31 -1.68 11.60
C CYS A 89 -2.08 -2.00 13.10
N ASP A 90 -3.04 -1.67 13.96
CA ASP A 90 -2.98 -1.98 15.39
C ASP A 90 -3.46 -3.42 15.66
N SER A 91 -2.53 -4.35 15.82
CA SER A 91 -2.85 -5.75 16.13
C SER A 91 -3.31 -5.99 17.58
N PHE A 92 -3.24 -4.97 18.47
CA PHE A 92 -3.82 -5.07 19.82
C PHE A 92 -5.30 -4.68 19.85
N GLY A 93 -5.81 -4.00 18.82
CA GLY A 93 -7.21 -3.56 18.76
C GLY A 93 -7.58 -2.52 19.83
N VAL A 94 -6.64 -1.65 20.19
CA VAL A 94 -6.80 -0.64 21.24
C VAL A 94 -7.12 0.73 20.66
N LEU A 95 -6.48 1.09 19.54
CA LEU A 95 -6.68 2.39 18.90
C LEU A 95 -8.09 2.49 18.30
N PRO A 96 -8.73 3.67 18.36
CA PRO A 96 -10.01 3.88 17.68
C PRO A 96 -9.82 3.81 16.16
N PRO A 97 -10.88 3.51 15.38
CA PRO A 97 -10.80 3.47 13.91
C PRO A 97 -10.32 4.78 13.28
N ILE A 98 -10.64 5.92 13.91
CA ILE A 98 -10.19 7.25 13.50
C ILE A 98 -10.04 8.15 14.73
N ALA A 99 -8.96 8.94 14.77
CA ALA A 99 -8.73 9.96 15.79
C ALA A 99 -8.22 11.25 15.13
N ARG A 100 -8.79 12.39 15.53
CA ARG A 100 -8.26 13.70 15.14
C ARG A 100 -7.18 14.11 16.13
N LEU A 101 -5.94 14.19 15.66
CA LEU A 101 -4.78 14.56 16.47
C LEU A 101 -4.64 16.08 16.56
N ASN A 102 -4.13 16.57 17.68
CA ASN A 102 -3.54 17.90 17.76
C ASN A 102 -2.08 17.86 17.28
N ASN A 103 -1.40 19.02 17.21
CA ASN A 103 -0.04 19.12 16.67
C ASN A 103 0.98 18.28 17.47
N ASP A 104 0.91 18.30 18.80
CA ASP A 104 1.84 17.55 19.66
C ASP A 104 1.63 16.03 19.49
N GLN A 105 0.37 15.60 19.41
CA GLN A 105 0.02 14.21 19.14
C GLN A 105 0.45 13.79 17.74
N ALA A 106 0.29 14.64 16.73
CA ALA A 106 0.72 14.34 15.37
C ALA A 106 2.24 14.13 15.33
N MET A 107 3.02 15.03 15.94
CA MET A 107 4.48 14.87 16.03
C MET A 107 4.86 13.62 16.83
N TYR A 108 4.21 13.36 17.97
CA TYR A 108 4.44 12.17 18.77
C TYR A 108 4.16 10.87 18.01
N HIS A 109 3.00 10.75 17.38
CA HIS A 109 2.60 9.56 16.63
C HIS A 109 3.46 9.37 15.37
N PHE A 110 3.86 10.45 14.72
CA PHE A 110 4.75 10.37 13.56
C PHE A 110 6.14 9.87 13.93
N LEU A 111 6.74 10.42 14.99
CA LEU A 111 8.05 9.97 15.48
C LEU A 111 8.00 8.55 16.05
N SER A 112 6.88 8.16 16.68
CA SER A 112 6.69 6.81 17.20
C SER A 112 6.50 5.79 16.08
N GLY A 113 5.65 6.11 15.09
CA GLY A 113 5.33 5.23 13.97
C GLY A 113 4.85 3.85 14.40
N PHE A 114 3.98 3.80 15.42
CA PHE A 114 3.41 2.54 15.89
C PHE A 114 2.53 1.91 14.82
N THR A 115 2.83 0.66 14.47
CA THR A 115 2.04 -0.17 13.55
C THR A 115 2.42 -1.64 13.70
N SER A 116 2.01 -2.50 12.76
CA SER A 116 2.42 -3.91 12.74
C SER A 116 3.07 -4.27 11.40
N LYS A 117 4.13 -5.08 11.47
CA LYS A 117 4.69 -5.73 10.28
C LYS A 117 3.73 -6.80 9.82
N VAL A 118 3.16 -6.63 8.63
CA VAL A 118 2.21 -7.57 8.05
C VAL A 118 2.97 -8.79 7.48
N ALA A 119 2.34 -9.96 7.51
CA ALA A 119 2.91 -11.17 6.95
C ALA A 119 3.41 -10.99 5.50
N GLY A 120 4.57 -11.58 5.22
CA GLY A 120 5.20 -11.58 3.90
C GLY A 120 5.91 -10.29 3.47
N THR A 121 5.86 -9.19 4.22
CA THR A 121 6.60 -7.95 3.85
C THR A 121 8.09 -8.04 4.18
N GLU A 122 8.46 -8.78 5.23
CA GLU A 122 9.85 -9.08 5.60
C GLU A 122 10.06 -10.59 5.76
N ARG A 123 11.27 -11.07 5.45
CA ARG A 123 11.59 -12.49 5.51
C ARG A 123 11.48 -13.01 6.95
N GLY A 124 10.56 -13.96 7.16
CA GLY A 124 10.35 -14.61 8.47
C GLY A 124 9.15 -14.08 9.25
N ILE A 125 8.42 -13.08 8.76
CA ILE A 125 7.19 -12.59 9.39
C ILE A 125 5.99 -13.35 8.81
N VAL A 126 5.34 -14.16 9.64
CA VAL A 126 4.17 -15.00 9.30
C VAL A 126 2.87 -14.55 9.97
N GLU A 127 2.97 -13.76 11.04
CA GLU A 127 1.82 -13.16 11.73
C GLU A 127 2.10 -11.67 11.97
N PRO A 128 1.08 -10.81 12.13
CA PRO A 128 1.28 -9.40 12.43
C PRO A 128 2.13 -9.19 13.68
N VAL A 129 3.30 -8.55 13.54
CA VAL A 129 4.18 -8.24 14.67
C VAL A 129 4.12 -6.75 14.98
N PRO A 130 3.65 -6.34 16.18
CA PRO A 130 3.68 -4.94 16.60
C PRO A 130 5.08 -4.35 16.53
N THR A 131 5.20 -3.12 16.05
CA THR A 131 6.47 -2.44 15.89
C THR A 131 6.32 -0.93 16.01
N PHE A 132 7.45 -0.27 16.26
CA PHE A 132 7.59 1.18 16.19
C PHE A 132 8.58 1.46 15.06
N SER A 133 8.07 1.92 13.92
CA SER A 133 8.85 2.27 12.73
C SER A 133 8.84 3.78 12.58
N PRO A 134 9.84 4.52 13.10
CA PRO A 134 9.83 5.97 13.10
C PRO A 134 9.48 6.55 11.71
N CYS A 135 8.55 7.49 11.66
CA CYS A 135 8.04 8.08 10.41
C CYS A 135 7.26 7.10 9.48
N PHE A 136 6.85 5.94 9.99
CA PHE A 136 6.14 4.88 9.23
C PHE A 136 6.93 4.31 8.04
N GLY A 137 8.26 4.33 8.09
CA GLY A 137 9.16 3.78 7.09
C GLY A 137 10.41 3.17 7.69
#